data_AF-F3KX24-F1
#
_entry.id   AF-F3KX24-F1
#
_cell.length_a   1.000
_cell.length_b   1.000
_cell.length_c   1.000
_cell.angle_alpha   90.00
_cell.angle_beta   90.00
_cell.angle_gamma   90.00
#
_symmetry.space_group_name_H-M   'P 1'
#
loop_
_entity.id
_entity.type
_entity.pdbx_description
1 polymer ?
#
loop_
_entity_poly.entity_id
_entity_poly.type
_entity_poly.pdbx_seq_one_letter_code
_entity_poly.pdbx_strand_id
1 'polypeptide(L)'
;MPQVDLETLWNEIPIKEGSEYPHNEKWYSHLLDQYKLYVEMADRISQRRTTANQYFLALNTAIFGFVGYLTVKDTNEHHWLIALAGVALTYLWYVIITSYRNLNTAKWAVVHEIEKRLPIRPYDAEWKYVDRGTNPVLYRPLSHVESLVPWIFMILHAIVFVKSVNWFTVQSALRI
;
A
#
# COMPACT_ATOMS: atom_id res chain seq x y z
N MET A 1 3.91 -15.97 1.33
CA MET A 1 4.74 -14.96 2.01
C MET A 1 6.11 -14.94 1.34
N PRO A 2 6.76 -13.78 1.24
CA PRO A 2 8.15 -13.73 0.77
C PRO A 2 9.03 -14.55 1.71
N GLN A 3 10.02 -15.26 1.14
CA GLN A 3 11.05 -15.91 1.94
C GLN A 3 11.99 -14.83 2.49
N VAL A 4 12.20 -14.84 3.80
CA VAL A 4 13.14 -13.93 4.45
C VAL A 4 14.52 -14.54 4.37
N ASP A 5 15.48 -13.75 3.93
CA ASP A 5 16.88 -14.13 3.98
C ASP A 5 17.37 -14.08 5.43
N LEU A 6 17.67 -15.26 5.99
CA LEU A 6 18.07 -15.41 7.38
C LEU A 6 19.48 -14.85 7.64
N GLU A 7 20.35 -14.79 6.63
CA GLU A 7 21.70 -14.23 6.77
C GLU A 7 21.65 -12.72 7.00
N THR A 8 20.68 -12.02 6.40
CA THR A 8 20.49 -10.57 6.62
C THR A 8 19.67 -10.24 7.87
N LEU A 9 18.97 -11.22 8.44
CA LEU A 9 18.17 -11.04 9.65
C LEU A 9 19.00 -11.22 10.93
N TRP A 10 19.86 -12.23 10.97
CA TRP A 10 20.55 -12.65 12.19
C TRP A 10 22.04 -12.32 12.14
N ASN A 11 22.49 -11.44 13.03
CA ASN A 11 23.92 -11.09 13.18
C ASN A 11 24.69 -12.12 14.02
N GLU A 12 24.51 -13.42 13.75
CA GLU A 12 25.14 -14.52 14.52
C GLU A 12 26.55 -14.89 14.05
N ILE A 13 27.02 -14.30 12.95
CA ILE A 13 28.29 -14.62 12.29
C ILE A 13 28.94 -13.30 11.87
N PRO A 14 30.24 -13.07 12.13
CA PRO A 14 30.81 -11.73 12.11
C PRO A 14 30.84 -11.11 10.71
N ILE A 15 30.26 -9.92 10.60
CA ILE A 15 30.48 -8.98 9.50
C ILE A 15 31.84 -8.33 9.76
N LYS A 16 32.92 -9.06 9.47
CA LYS A 16 34.34 -8.69 9.72
C LYS A 16 34.76 -8.68 11.21
N GLU A 17 36.06 -8.90 11.42
CA GLU A 17 36.72 -8.95 12.73
C GLU A 17 36.32 -7.75 13.62
N GLY A 18 35.65 -8.04 14.75
CA GLY A 18 35.55 -7.12 15.89
C GLY A 18 34.16 -6.58 16.27
N SER A 19 33.07 -7.00 15.63
CA SER A 19 31.72 -6.46 15.92
C SER A 19 30.64 -7.53 16.14
N GLU A 20 30.96 -8.58 16.92
CA GLU A 20 29.94 -9.54 17.34
C GLU A 20 28.98 -8.94 18.38
N TYR A 21 27.70 -9.22 18.22
CA TYR A 21 26.72 -8.89 19.25
C TYR A 21 26.95 -9.80 20.46
N PRO A 22 27.23 -9.27 21.66
CA PRO A 22 27.66 -10.10 22.78
C PRO A 22 26.53 -11.02 23.22
N HIS A 23 26.76 -12.33 23.16
CA HIS A 23 25.91 -13.32 23.81
C HIS A 23 26.10 -13.22 25.32
N ASN A 24 25.23 -12.45 25.97
CA ASN A 24 25.18 -12.27 27.41
C ASN A 24 23.76 -12.50 27.95
N GLU A 25 23.59 -12.40 29.26
CA GLU A 25 22.29 -12.53 29.94
C GLU A 25 21.20 -11.57 29.42
N LYS A 26 21.57 -10.45 28.77
CA LYS A 26 20.64 -9.46 28.21
C LYS A 26 20.22 -9.76 26.78
N TRP A 27 20.80 -10.76 26.11
CA TRP A 27 20.53 -11.06 24.70
C TRP A 27 19.03 -11.23 24.41
N TYR A 28 18.33 -12.02 25.22
CA TYR A 28 16.89 -12.22 25.07
C TYR A 28 16.07 -10.96 25.37
N SER A 29 16.52 -10.12 26.31
CA SER A 29 15.87 -8.82 26.57
C SER A 29 15.97 -7.92 25.35
N HIS A 30 17.17 -7.78 24.79
CA HIS A 30 17.38 -6.93 23.63
C HIS A 30 16.67 -7.46 22.38
N LEU A 31 16.64 -8.78 22.17
CA LEU A 31 15.84 -9.39 21.10
C LEU A 31 14.36 -9.04 21.26
N LEU A 32 13.81 -9.18 22.47
CA LEU A 32 12.43 -8.85 22.77
C LEU A 32 12.14 -7.36 22.54
N ASP A 33 13.07 -6.47 22.88
CA ASP A 33 12.91 -5.03 22.67
C ASP A 33 12.99 -4.66 21.18
N GLN A 34 13.91 -5.27 20.42
CA GLN A 34 13.95 -5.13 18.96
C GLN A 34 12.66 -5.63 18.31
N TYR A 35 12.15 -6.77 18.76
CA TYR A 35 10.89 -7.34 18.31
C TYR A 35 9.72 -6.37 18.56
N LYS A 36 9.58 -5.85 19.78
CA LYS A 36 8.51 -4.88 20.12
C LYS A 36 8.55 -3.65 19.23
N LEU A 37 9.73 -3.03 19.09
CA LEU A 37 9.93 -1.84 18.25
C LEU A 37 9.63 -2.15 16.78
N TYR A 38 10.07 -3.31 16.29
CA TYR A 38 9.87 -3.69 14.89
C TYR A 38 8.41 -4.00 14.57
N VAL A 39 7.70 -4.69 15.47
CA VAL A 39 6.26 -4.95 15.37
C VAL A 39 5.46 -3.64 15.37
N GLU A 40 5.78 -2.70 16.26
CA GLU A 40 5.15 -1.39 16.27
C GLU A 40 5.37 -0.66 14.93
N MET A 41 6.59 -0.71 14.40
CA MET A 41 6.91 -0.13 13.10
C MET A 41 6.22 -0.86 11.93
N ALA A 42 5.99 -2.17 12.03
CA ALA A 42 5.21 -2.93 11.07
C ALA A 42 3.74 -2.50 11.08
N ASP A 43 3.13 -2.34 12.26
CA ASP A 43 1.74 -1.86 12.38
C ASP A 43 1.57 -0.43 11.85
N ARG A 44 2.52 0.47 12.12
CA ARG A 44 2.50 1.85 11.61
C ARG A 44 2.41 1.93 10.07
N ILE A 45 2.84 0.91 9.33
CA ILE A 45 2.64 0.87 7.86
C ILE A 45 1.16 0.76 7.51
N SER A 46 0.41 -0.09 8.21
CA SER A 46 -1.03 -0.22 8.02
C SER A 46 -1.72 1.11 8.26
N GLN A 47 -1.32 1.85 9.30
CA GLN A 47 -1.84 3.20 9.58
C GLN A 47 -1.53 4.18 8.45
N ARG A 48 -0.27 4.22 7.97
CA ARG A 48 0.14 5.07 6.82
C ARG A 48 -0.66 4.76 5.55
N ARG A 49 -0.96 3.47 5.30
CA ARG A 49 -1.81 3.04 4.17
C ARG A 49 -3.23 3.58 4.31
N THR A 50 -3.82 3.49 5.49
CA THR A 50 -5.17 4.03 5.77
C THR A 50 -5.22 5.55 5.57
N THR A 51 -4.22 6.29 6.09
CA THR A 51 -4.13 7.74 5.88
C THR A 51 -3.99 8.10 4.40
N ALA A 52 -3.15 7.38 3.65
CA ALA A 52 -3.01 7.59 2.21
C ALA A 52 -4.33 7.34 1.47
N ASN A 53 -5.06 6.27 1.80
CA ASN A 53 -6.38 5.99 1.24
C ASN A 53 -7.36 7.14 1.48
N GLN A 54 -7.45 7.64 2.71
CA GLN A 54 -8.34 8.75 3.05
C GLN A 54 -7.98 10.04 2.29
N TYR A 55 -6.68 10.35 2.19
CA TYR A 55 -6.19 11.50 1.45
C TYR A 55 -6.60 11.44 -0.03
N PHE A 56 -6.32 10.33 -0.72
CA PHE A 56 -6.64 10.21 -2.14
C PHE A 56 -8.14 10.12 -2.41
N LEU A 57 -8.92 9.52 -1.51
CA LEU A 57 -10.37 9.53 -1.60
C LEU A 57 -10.92 10.96 -1.53
N ALA A 58 -10.46 11.76 -0.57
CA ALA A 58 -10.87 13.15 -0.43
C ALA A 58 -10.46 13.99 -1.64
N LEU A 59 -9.21 13.84 -2.10
CA LEU A 59 -8.69 14.56 -3.27
C LEU A 59 -9.50 14.26 -4.53
N ASN A 60 -9.77 12.99 -4.80
CA ASN A 60 -10.55 12.61 -5.98
C ASN A 60 -12.02 13.03 -5.88
N THR A 61 -12.61 12.97 -4.69
CA THR A 61 -13.98 13.46 -4.46
C THR A 61 -14.06 14.96 -4.71
N ALA A 62 -13.06 15.74 -4.29
CA ALA A 62 -12.98 17.17 -4.56
C ALA A 62 -12.86 17.47 -6.06
N ILE A 63 -12.04 16.71 -6.79
CA ILE A 63 -11.93 16.83 -8.25
C ILE A 63 -13.30 16.58 -8.92
N PHE A 64 -14.01 15.53 -8.53
CA PHE A 64 -15.34 15.27 -9.09
C PHE A 64 -16.37 16.35 -8.74
N GLY A 65 -16.34 16.87 -7.51
CA GLY A 65 -17.17 18.02 -7.14
C GLY A 65 -16.90 19.24 -8.02
N PHE A 66 -15.62 19.51 -8.30
CA PHE A 66 -15.22 20.61 -9.17
C PHE A 66 -15.62 20.39 -10.63
N VAL A 67 -15.41 19.19 -11.18
CA VAL A 67 -15.87 18.82 -12.53
C VAL A 67 -17.39 18.96 -12.66
N GLY A 68 -18.15 18.49 -11.66
CA GLY A 68 -19.61 18.63 -11.63
C GLY A 68 -20.05 20.10 -11.63
N TYR A 69 -19.39 20.95 -10.85
CA TYR A 69 -19.64 22.39 -10.83
C TYR A 69 -19.37 23.05 -12.20
N LEU A 70 -18.25 22.72 -12.84
CA LEU A 70 -17.89 23.28 -14.14
C LEU A 70 -18.84 22.82 -15.26
N THR A 71 -19.36 21.59 -15.17
CA THR A 71 -20.33 21.06 -16.13
C THR A 71 -21.63 21.85 -16.11
N VAL A 72 -22.07 22.32 -14.93
CA VAL A 72 -23.28 23.15 -14.78
C VAL A 72 -23.10 24.55 -15.39
N LYS A 73 -21.87 25.08 -15.41
CA LYS A 73 -21.58 26.42 -15.96
C LYS A 73 -21.36 26.46 -17.48
N ASP A 74 -21.44 25.31 -18.16
CA ASP A 74 -21.22 25.14 -19.60
C ASP A 74 -19.88 25.71 -20.11
N THR A 75 -18.89 25.82 -19.22
CA THR A 75 -17.55 26.29 -19.57
C THR A 75 -16.72 25.11 -20.07
N ASN A 76 -16.99 24.57 -21.26
CA ASN A 76 -16.39 23.30 -21.73
C ASN A 76 -14.89 23.34 -22.06
N GLU A 77 -14.26 24.51 -21.97
CA GLU A 77 -12.86 24.68 -22.34
C GLU A 77 -11.93 24.05 -21.28
N HIS A 78 -11.13 23.07 -21.69
CA HIS A 78 -10.02 22.44 -20.93
C HIS A 78 -10.38 21.46 -19.80
N HIS A 79 -11.62 20.97 -19.68
CA HIS A 79 -11.98 19.92 -18.69
C HIS A 79 -11.18 18.63 -18.82
N TRP A 80 -10.71 18.33 -20.03
CA TRP A 80 -9.87 17.16 -20.31
C TRP A 80 -8.56 17.18 -19.51
N LEU A 81 -8.02 18.36 -19.17
CA LEU A 81 -6.82 18.48 -18.32
C LEU A 81 -7.10 18.01 -16.89
N ILE A 82 -8.26 18.37 -16.34
CA ILE A 82 -8.67 17.97 -14.98
C ILE A 82 -8.92 16.47 -14.95
N ALA A 83 -9.57 15.91 -15.97
CA ALA A 83 -9.79 14.48 -16.09
C ALA A 83 -8.46 13.71 -16.23
N LEU A 84 -7.52 14.21 -17.03
CA LEU A 84 -6.19 13.63 -17.16
C LEU A 84 -5.41 13.65 -15.83
N ALA A 85 -5.45 14.77 -15.11
CA ALA A 85 -4.87 14.89 -13.78
C ALA A 85 -5.52 13.91 -12.79
N GLY A 86 -6.85 13.74 -12.86
CA GLY A 86 -7.59 12.75 -12.06
C GLY A 86 -7.15 11.31 -12.32
N VAL A 87 -6.96 10.93 -13.60
CA VAL A 87 -6.42 9.61 -13.96
C VAL A 87 -5.01 9.42 -13.40
N ALA A 88 -4.13 10.40 -13.58
CA ALA A 88 -2.75 10.35 -13.08
C ALA A 88 -2.69 10.23 -11.55
N LEU A 89 -3.48 11.04 -10.83
CA LEU A 89 -3.57 10.98 -9.36
C LEU A 89 -4.11 9.64 -8.87
N THR A 90 -5.09 9.07 -9.57
CA THR A 90 -5.64 7.77 -9.23
C THR A 90 -4.66 6.63 -9.49
N TYR A 91 -3.85 6.73 -10.55
CA TYR A 91 -2.76 5.79 -10.79
C TYR A 91 -1.70 5.87 -9.68
N LEU A 92 -1.30 7.08 -9.27
CA LEU A 92 -0.37 7.28 -8.15
C LEU A 92 -0.93 6.71 -6.84
N TRP A 93 -2.23 6.89 -6.59
CA TRP A 93 -2.92 6.27 -5.46
C TRP A 93 -2.75 4.74 -5.46
N TYR A 94 -3.04 4.10 -6.59
CA TYR A 94 -2.88 2.65 -6.73
C TYR A 94 -1.45 2.17 -6.45
N VAL A 95 -0.44 2.87 -7.00
CA VAL A 95 0.98 2.55 -6.79
C VAL A 95 1.36 2.65 -5.31
N ILE A 96 0.96 3.74 -4.64
CA ILE A 96 1.28 3.99 -3.23
C ILE A 96 0.66 2.91 -2.33
N ILE A 97 -0.60 2.55 -2.52
CA ILE A 97 -1.27 1.51 -1.72
C ILE A 97 -0.65 0.14 -1.96
N THR A 98 -0.30 -0.17 -3.20
CA THR A 98 0.39 -1.41 -3.54
C THR A 98 1.76 -1.49 -2.86
N SER A 99 2.51 -0.39 -2.86
CA SER A 99 3.81 -0.30 -2.17
C SER A 99 3.68 -0.56 -0.67
N TYR A 100 2.73 0.11 0.01
CA TYR A 100 2.50 -0.12 1.43
C TYR A 100 2.07 -1.56 1.74
N ARG A 101 1.20 -2.15 0.92
CA ARG A 101 0.79 -3.54 1.06
C ARG A 101 1.99 -4.49 0.98
N ASN A 102 2.81 -4.34 -0.05
CA ASN A 102 3.96 -5.21 -0.29
C ASN A 102 4.99 -5.08 0.83
N LEU A 103 5.28 -3.84 1.27
CA LEU A 103 6.21 -3.59 2.38
C LEU A 103 5.68 -4.15 3.70
N ASN A 104 4.38 -4.02 3.97
CA ASN A 104 3.75 -4.62 5.14
C ASN A 104 3.92 -6.16 5.12
N THR A 105 3.65 -6.80 3.99
CA THR A 105 3.85 -8.26 3.84
C THR A 105 5.29 -8.68 4.12
N ALA A 106 6.29 -7.91 3.65
CA ALA A 106 7.69 -8.18 3.94
C ALA A 106 8.03 -8.03 5.43
N LYS A 107 7.53 -6.97 6.09
CA LYS A 107 7.75 -6.77 7.53
C LYS A 107 7.15 -7.89 8.38
N TRP A 108 5.92 -8.31 8.10
CA TRP A 108 5.30 -9.42 8.85
C TRP A 108 6.01 -10.75 8.64
N ALA A 109 6.60 -10.98 7.46
CA ALA A 109 7.46 -12.15 7.27
C ALA A 109 8.68 -12.12 8.21
N VAL A 110 9.34 -10.97 8.35
CA VAL A 110 10.45 -10.78 9.29
C VAL A 110 10.00 -10.96 10.74
N VAL A 111 8.84 -10.40 11.12
CA VAL A 111 8.25 -10.60 12.47
C VAL A 111 8.11 -12.08 12.79
N HIS A 112 7.53 -12.88 11.87
CA HIS A 112 7.34 -14.32 12.08
C HIS A 112 8.64 -15.11 12.19
N GLU A 113 9.70 -14.67 11.53
CA GLU A 113 11.04 -15.25 11.69
C GLU A 113 11.64 -14.91 13.06
N ILE A 114 11.50 -13.66 13.52
CA ILE A 114 11.95 -13.25 14.85
C ILE A 114 11.25 -14.06 15.95
N GLU A 115 9.93 -14.26 15.81
CA GLU A 115 9.11 -15.04 16.73
C GLU A 115 9.65 -16.47 16.96
N LYS A 116 10.33 -17.09 15.99
CA LYS A 116 10.89 -18.45 16.14
C LYS A 116 11.91 -18.57 17.27
N ARG A 117 12.49 -17.45 17.72
CA ARG A 117 13.46 -17.40 18.84
C ARG A 117 12.87 -16.87 20.14
N LEU A 118 11.59 -16.50 20.12
CA LEU A 118 10.85 -16.05 21.30
C LEU A 118 10.06 -17.21 21.92
N PRO A 119 9.69 -17.12 23.21
CA PRO A 119 8.94 -18.20 23.89
C PRO A 119 7.57 -18.50 23.26
N ILE A 120 6.97 -17.50 22.60
CA ILE A 120 5.67 -17.62 21.92
C ILE A 120 5.69 -16.90 20.57
N ARG A 121 4.80 -17.32 19.66
CA ARG A 121 4.69 -16.83 18.28
C ARG A 121 3.26 -16.35 17.98
N PRO A 122 2.77 -15.33 18.69
CA PRO A 122 1.37 -14.92 18.63
C PRO A 122 0.89 -14.57 17.22
N TYR A 123 1.70 -13.86 16.42
CA TYR A 123 1.29 -13.42 15.09
C TYR A 123 1.29 -14.56 14.07
N ASP A 124 2.28 -15.46 14.08
CA ASP A 124 2.23 -16.66 13.22
C ASP A 124 1.07 -17.59 13.62
N ALA A 125 0.76 -17.68 14.92
CA ALA A 125 -0.40 -18.43 15.40
C ALA A 125 -1.71 -17.83 14.90
N GLU A 126 -1.93 -16.51 15.07
CA GLU A 126 -3.08 -15.80 14.54
C GLU A 126 -3.23 -15.99 13.03
N TRP A 127 -2.13 -15.81 12.29
CA TRP A 127 -2.11 -16.00 10.84
C TRP A 127 -2.46 -17.42 10.43
N LYS A 128 -2.08 -18.43 11.22
CA LYS A 128 -2.49 -19.83 11.01
C LYS A 128 -3.98 -20.05 11.29
N TYR A 129 -4.56 -19.42 12.31
CA TYR A 129 -5.99 -19.55 12.63
C TYR A 129 -6.90 -18.99 11.55
N VAL A 130 -6.45 -17.98 10.81
CA VAL A 130 -7.14 -17.46 9.63
C VAL A 130 -6.76 -18.18 8.33
N ASP A 131 -6.26 -19.41 8.43
CA ASP A 131 -5.82 -20.26 7.32
C ASP A 131 -4.86 -19.53 6.37
N ARG A 132 -3.96 -18.70 6.92
CA ARG A 132 -2.98 -17.92 6.15
C ARG A 132 -3.58 -17.10 5.00
N GLY A 133 -4.86 -16.72 5.13
CA GLY A 133 -5.61 -15.98 4.12
C GLY A 133 -6.07 -16.79 2.90
N THR A 134 -5.97 -18.12 2.91
CA THR A 134 -6.51 -18.97 1.82
C THR A 134 -8.01 -19.19 1.94
N ASN A 135 -8.57 -19.13 3.15
CA ASN A 135 -9.99 -19.30 3.37
C ASN A 135 -10.72 -17.95 3.55
N PRO A 136 -11.52 -17.50 2.55
CA PRO A 136 -12.24 -16.22 2.60
C PRO A 136 -13.44 -16.21 3.56
N VAL A 137 -13.82 -17.34 4.15
CA VAL A 137 -14.81 -17.40 5.23
C VAL A 137 -14.17 -17.00 6.55
N LEU A 138 -12.91 -17.37 6.78
CA LEU A 138 -12.18 -17.06 8.00
C LEU A 138 -11.59 -15.66 7.96
N TYR A 139 -11.04 -15.24 6.82
CA TYR A 139 -10.45 -13.91 6.68
C TYR A 139 -10.49 -13.40 5.25
N ARG A 140 -11.04 -12.21 5.06
CA ARG A 140 -10.99 -11.46 3.81
C ARG A 140 -10.03 -10.28 4.00
N PRO A 141 -8.85 -10.29 3.36
CA PRO A 141 -7.92 -9.19 3.50
C PRO A 141 -8.54 -7.90 2.95
N LEU A 142 -8.69 -6.89 3.81
CA LEU A 142 -9.23 -5.57 3.46
C LEU A 142 -8.46 -4.92 2.30
N SER A 143 -7.19 -5.27 2.13
CA SER A 143 -6.34 -4.83 1.02
C SER A 143 -6.93 -5.09 -0.37
N HIS A 144 -7.75 -6.13 -0.54
CA HIS A 144 -8.42 -6.37 -1.82
C HIS A 144 -9.47 -5.29 -2.11
N VAL A 145 -10.27 -4.94 -1.11
CA VAL A 145 -11.30 -3.89 -1.22
C VAL A 145 -10.63 -2.53 -1.44
N GLU A 146 -9.61 -2.19 -0.64
CA GLU A 146 -8.87 -0.95 -0.79
C GLU A 146 -8.20 -0.82 -2.17
N SER A 147 -7.73 -1.94 -2.75
CA SER A 147 -7.13 -1.93 -4.09
C SER A 147 -8.15 -1.73 -5.22
N LEU A 148 -9.44 -2.00 -4.97
CA LEU A 148 -10.51 -1.83 -5.95
C LEU A 148 -10.94 -0.37 -6.09
N VAL A 149 -10.88 0.41 -5.00
CA VAL A 149 -11.36 1.81 -4.99
C VAL A 149 -10.64 2.69 -6.04
N PRO A 150 -9.30 2.66 -6.17
CA PRO A 150 -8.62 3.39 -7.25
C PRO A 150 -9.14 3.03 -8.64
N TRP A 151 -9.45 1.75 -8.92
CA TRP A 151 -9.99 1.36 -10.23
C TRP A 151 -11.34 2.01 -10.54
N ILE A 152 -12.22 2.11 -9.55
CA ILE A 152 -13.51 2.79 -9.70
C ILE A 152 -13.29 4.26 -10.08
N PHE A 153 -12.43 4.96 -9.35
CA PHE A 153 -12.11 6.37 -9.64
C PHE A 153 -11.42 6.54 -11.00
N MET A 154 -10.58 5.60 -11.40
CA MET A 154 -9.88 5.63 -12.69
C MET A 154 -10.88 5.51 -13.85
N ILE A 155 -11.85 4.60 -13.75
CA ILE A 155 -12.93 4.46 -14.73
C ILE A 155 -13.77 5.74 -14.81
N LEU A 156 -14.13 6.31 -13.65
CA LEU A 156 -14.92 7.55 -13.62
C LEU A 156 -14.17 8.72 -14.29
N HIS A 157 -12.88 8.90 -13.99
CA HIS A 157 -12.07 9.94 -14.63
C HIS A 157 -11.88 9.70 -16.13
N ALA A 158 -11.74 8.44 -16.56
CA ALA A 158 -11.68 8.09 -17.97
C ALA A 158 -12.97 8.44 -18.72
N ILE A 159 -14.13 8.23 -18.10
CA ILE A 159 -15.43 8.63 -18.67
C ILE A 159 -15.51 10.16 -18.83
N VAL A 160 -15.09 10.92 -17.82
CA VAL A 160 -15.04 12.39 -17.90
C VAL A 160 -14.08 12.84 -18.99
N PHE A 161 -12.92 12.20 -19.12
CA PHE A 161 -11.94 12.49 -20.16
C PHE A 161 -12.54 12.29 -21.55
N VAL A 162 -13.14 11.13 -21.82
CA VAL A 162 -13.76 10.82 -23.13
C VAL A 162 -14.86 11.82 -23.47
N LYS A 163 -15.67 12.25 -22.49
CA LYS A 163 -16.73 13.24 -22.73
C LYS A 163 -16.24 14.67 -22.93
N SER A 164 -15.14 15.04 -22.30
CA SER A 164 -14.61 16.42 -22.34
C SER A 164 -13.72 16.70 -23.55
N VAL A 165 -13.19 15.66 -24.20
CA VAL A 165 -12.36 15.81 -25.40
C VAL A 165 -13.25 16.09 -26.62
N ASN A 166 -12.93 17.16 -27.36
CA ASN A 166 -13.55 17.43 -28.66
C ASN A 166 -12.99 16.47 -29.72
N TRP A 167 -13.70 15.38 -29.96
CA TRP A 167 -13.25 14.30 -30.84
C TRP A 167 -13.09 14.73 -32.32
N PHE A 168 -13.81 15.77 -32.75
CA PHE A 168 -13.69 16.30 -34.11
C PHE A 168 -12.32 16.94 -34.38
N THR A 169 -11.79 17.70 -33.41
CA THR A 169 -10.46 18.30 -33.48
C THR A 169 -9.35 17.26 -33.44
N VAL A 170 -9.55 16.18 -32.66
CA VAL A 170 -8.57 15.08 -32.59
C VAL A 170 -8.50 14.32 -33.92
N GLN A 171 -9.65 14.05 -34.55
CA GLN A 171 -9.70 13.36 -35.84
C GLN A 171 -9.09 14.18 -36.98
N SER A 172 -9.24 15.51 -36.97
CA SER A 172 -8.59 16.35 -37.98
C SER A 172 -7.07 16.42 -37.80
N ALA A 173 -6.58 16.43 -36.56
CA ALA A 173 -5.14 16.40 -36.27
C ALA A 173 -4.46 15.07 -36.63
N LEU A 174 -5.14 13.93 -36.48
CA LEU A 174 -4.61 12.59 -36.80
C LEU A 174 -4.63 12.26 -38.31
N ARG A 175 -5.34 13.05 -39.13
CA ARG A 175 -5.43 12.86 -40.59
C ARG A 175 -4.41 13.69 -41.39
N ILE A 176 -3.48 14.35 -40.71
CA ILE A 176 -2.34 15.09 -41.25
C ILE A 176 -1.09 14.24 -41.08
#